data_AF-A0A2H3BXN6-F1
#
_entry.id   AF-A0A2H3BXN6-F1
#
_cell.length_a   1.000
_cell.length_b   1.000
_cell.length_c   1.000
_cell.angle_alpha   90.00
_cell.angle_beta   90.00
_cell.angle_gamma   90.00
#
_symmetry.space_group_name_H-M   'P 1'
#
loop_
_entity.id
_entity.type
_entity.pdbx_description
1 polymer ?
#
loop_
_entity_poly.entity_id
_entity_poly.type
_entity_poly.pdbx_seq_one_letter_code
_entity_poly.pdbx_strand_id
1 'polypeptide(L)'
;MSLYDHLTKLNNTPFPATDVIKSLIDILSHELCASNLRRNSHTFCAFISRSRDLCDHINFLIKKSIGEDGWTSYDEYTAMIEPLEALLLSISEVTDTSCVETLTDTVDISEWIEGAKLWSIDRQKIQDSLSSVCSEKVFQSLAQSDTSEDVAHAAKHDDNVFMDNLVRALERRLVAKRAKFSADGHKQLVMIQKELQAIRSKLQGCQSDKLIVIAIKSTILVNGLTEVTINTPVTRIRERFGSFVVISKAYELIKYISANFDQSHLSEMQEKYANLVLLLSEGLGQDPPEDTGMPESFLELRKLPGQIRPPYYLQTLILVQYCNTLVKHYRATKPKPSRKPVDDAVAATVTALQGAVKLGSQTLNGSTFDFGSMQSNDVTTSYQTATNTIQSSCSSYKIEFDASRVRTAKENDTKRLQAWKDRMKARDRNERGAQVSIVVKFKDASGKILSPNFSDLTISVSSTTSLDVILWEIVSRMEPGMRDRVRSSSHFETVSPREVLQLSDPSSKVGKRILQLTLDA
;
A
#
# COMPACT_ATOMS: atom_id res chain seq x y z
N MET A 1 9.95 -9.21 -25.54
CA MET A 1 10.35 -9.10 -24.13
C MET A 1 9.11 -9.26 -23.27
N SER A 2 9.15 -10.05 -22.20
CA SER A 2 7.98 -10.15 -21.30
C SER A 2 7.87 -8.91 -20.42
N LEU A 3 6.67 -8.60 -19.93
CA LEU A 3 6.45 -7.55 -18.94
C LEU A 3 7.29 -7.78 -17.68
N TYR A 4 7.34 -9.04 -17.21
CA TYR A 4 8.16 -9.40 -16.07
C TYR A 4 9.64 -9.11 -16.33
N ASP A 5 10.16 -9.46 -17.51
CA ASP A 5 11.53 -9.12 -17.89
C ASP A 5 11.72 -7.61 -17.98
N HIS A 6 10.72 -6.85 -18.46
CA HIS A 6 10.82 -5.40 -18.46
C HIS A 6 11.01 -4.89 -17.03
N LEU A 7 10.20 -5.34 -16.08
CA LEU A 7 10.28 -4.87 -14.68
C LEU A 7 11.52 -5.34 -13.92
N THR A 8 12.11 -6.49 -14.27
CA THR A 8 13.14 -7.15 -13.45
C THR A 8 14.53 -7.21 -14.07
N LYS A 9 14.65 -7.14 -15.40
CA LYS A 9 15.92 -7.38 -16.08
C LYS A 9 16.89 -6.22 -15.89
N LEU A 10 18.05 -6.53 -15.31
CA LEU A 10 19.19 -5.63 -15.19
C LEU A 10 20.05 -5.65 -16.47
N ASN A 11 20.66 -4.53 -16.83
CA ASN A 11 21.58 -4.43 -17.97
C ASN A 11 23.04 -4.67 -17.54
N ASN A 12 23.37 -4.36 -16.29
CA ASN A 12 24.67 -4.56 -15.67
C ASN A 12 24.74 -5.92 -14.98
N THR A 13 25.98 -6.40 -14.79
CA THR A 13 26.24 -7.62 -14.03
C THR A 13 25.77 -7.44 -12.58
N PRO A 14 24.90 -8.31 -12.05
CA PRO A 14 24.44 -8.19 -10.67
C PRO A 14 25.57 -8.50 -9.70
N PHE A 15 25.65 -7.74 -8.61
CA PHE A 15 26.58 -7.97 -7.50
C PHE A 15 25.83 -8.45 -6.25
N PRO A 16 26.47 -9.25 -5.37
CA PRO A 16 25.85 -9.75 -4.14
C PRO A 16 25.28 -8.66 -3.23
N ALA A 17 25.89 -7.48 -3.24
CA ALA A 17 25.43 -6.32 -2.47
C ALA A 17 24.02 -5.83 -2.87
N THR A 18 23.49 -6.27 -4.01
CA THR A 18 22.15 -5.89 -4.51
C THR A 18 21.16 -7.07 -4.54
N ASP A 19 21.54 -8.24 -4.03
CA ASP A 19 20.71 -9.46 -4.12
C ASP A 19 19.35 -9.30 -3.42
N VAL A 20 19.32 -8.56 -2.30
CA VAL A 20 18.08 -8.25 -1.56
C VAL A 20 17.17 -7.35 -2.39
N ILE A 21 17.70 -6.23 -2.90
CA ILE A 21 16.99 -5.30 -3.79
C ILE A 21 16.40 -6.05 -4.98
N LYS A 22 17.23 -6.84 -5.67
CA LYS A 22 16.80 -7.64 -6.83
C LYS A 22 15.72 -8.65 -6.45
N SER A 23 15.86 -9.35 -5.33
CA SER A 23 14.86 -10.32 -4.87
C SER A 23 13.53 -9.65 -4.54
N LEU A 24 13.53 -8.46 -3.93
CA LEU A 24 12.31 -7.70 -3.65
C LEU A 24 11.63 -7.22 -4.94
N ILE A 25 12.41 -6.72 -5.91
CA ILE A 25 11.92 -6.36 -7.24
C ILE A 25 11.26 -7.57 -7.92
N ASP A 26 11.90 -8.75 -7.88
CA ASP A 26 11.36 -9.99 -8.45
C ASP A 26 10.04 -10.40 -7.79
N ILE A 27 9.95 -10.32 -6.46
CA ILE A 27 8.75 -10.67 -5.68
C ILE A 27 7.60 -9.71 -6.02
N LEU A 28 7.84 -8.40 -5.91
CA LEU A 28 6.83 -7.38 -6.18
C LEU A 28 6.34 -7.43 -7.62
N SER A 29 7.25 -7.65 -8.58
CA SER A 29 6.89 -7.83 -9.99
C SER A 29 6.01 -9.06 -10.21
N HIS A 30 6.26 -10.13 -9.46
CA HIS A 30 5.45 -11.35 -9.54
C HIS A 30 4.06 -11.17 -8.93
N GLU A 31 3.97 -10.45 -7.81
CA GLU A 31 2.70 -10.09 -7.17
C GLU A 31 1.85 -9.18 -8.06
N LEU A 32 2.49 -8.23 -8.74
CA LEU A 32 1.85 -7.32 -9.69
C LEU A 32 1.38 -8.04 -10.97
N CYS A 33 2.17 -9.01 -11.46
CA CYS A 33 1.77 -9.82 -12.61
C CYS A 33 0.71 -10.90 -12.26
N ALA A 34 0.49 -11.17 -10.97
CA ALA A 34 -0.53 -12.06 -10.46
C ALA A 34 -1.88 -11.33 -10.26
N SER A 35 -2.97 -12.08 -10.06
CA SER A 35 -4.33 -11.53 -9.88
C SER A 35 -4.54 -10.74 -8.58
N ASN A 36 -3.50 -10.63 -7.76
CA ASN A 36 -3.58 -10.20 -6.36
C ASN A 36 -3.48 -8.68 -6.23
N LEU A 37 -2.77 -8.00 -7.13
CA LEU A 37 -2.69 -6.55 -7.16
C LEU A 37 -3.67 -5.97 -8.19
N ARG A 38 -4.69 -5.24 -7.73
CA ARG A 38 -5.75 -4.67 -8.59
C ARG A 38 -5.84 -3.15 -8.57
N ARG A 39 -4.97 -2.49 -7.81
CA ARG A 39 -5.00 -1.05 -7.56
C ARG A 39 -3.59 -0.49 -7.55
N ASN A 40 -3.49 0.82 -7.81
CA ASN A 40 -2.22 1.54 -7.88
C ASN A 40 -1.23 0.92 -8.89
N SER A 41 -1.72 0.20 -9.91
CA SER A 41 -0.87 -0.64 -10.75
C SER A 41 0.13 0.19 -11.53
N HIS A 42 -0.27 1.36 -12.04
CA HIS A 42 0.64 2.25 -12.75
C HIS A 42 1.72 2.82 -11.81
N THR A 43 1.32 3.28 -10.63
CA THR A 43 2.25 3.83 -9.63
C THR A 43 3.22 2.74 -9.13
N PHE A 44 2.73 1.52 -8.89
CA PHE A 44 3.56 0.38 -8.53
C PHE A 44 4.53 -0.02 -9.64
N CYS A 45 4.07 -0.12 -10.89
CA CYS A 45 4.95 -0.46 -12.01
C CYS A 45 6.02 0.61 -12.21
N ALA A 46 5.66 1.90 -12.09
CA ALA A 46 6.61 3.01 -12.15
C ALA A 46 7.65 2.90 -11.03
N PHE A 47 7.21 2.63 -9.80
CA PHE A 47 8.09 2.42 -8.65
C PHE A 47 9.06 1.25 -8.88
N ILE A 48 8.56 0.07 -9.27
CA ILE A 48 9.39 -1.12 -9.52
C ILE A 48 10.38 -0.86 -10.67
N SER A 49 9.92 -0.25 -11.77
CA SER A 49 10.78 0.10 -12.91
C SER A 49 11.90 1.04 -12.50
N ARG A 50 11.58 2.07 -11.69
CA ARG A 50 12.59 3.01 -11.18
C ARG A 50 13.55 2.32 -10.21
N SER A 51 13.06 1.45 -9.33
CA SER A 51 13.90 0.67 -8.41
C SER A 51 14.83 -0.29 -9.16
N ARG A 52 14.39 -0.89 -10.27
CA ARG A 52 15.23 -1.69 -11.18
C ARG A 52 16.35 -0.83 -11.75
N ASP A 53 16.04 0.36 -12.25
CA ASP A 53 17.06 1.26 -12.82
C ASP A 53 18.08 1.72 -11.79
N LEU A 54 17.63 2.00 -10.56
CA LEU A 54 18.52 2.30 -9.44
C LEU A 54 19.38 1.10 -9.07
N CYS A 55 18.82 -0.11 -9.01
CA CYS A 55 19.58 -1.34 -8.78
C CYS A 55 20.65 -1.56 -9.85
N ASP A 56 20.31 -1.32 -11.12
CA ASP A 56 21.24 -1.43 -12.24
C ASP A 56 22.38 -0.40 -12.14
N HIS A 57 22.06 0.82 -11.72
CA HIS A 57 23.03 1.88 -11.49
C HIS A 57 23.94 1.63 -10.29
N ILE A 58 23.40 1.11 -9.18
CA ILE A 58 24.21 0.66 -8.03
C ILE A 58 25.21 -0.40 -8.49
N ASN A 59 24.79 -1.37 -9.31
CA ASN A 59 25.69 -2.38 -9.88
C ASN A 59 26.76 -1.76 -10.79
N PHE A 60 26.41 -0.74 -11.58
CA PHE A 60 27.39 0.03 -12.35
C PHE A 60 28.41 0.76 -11.45
N LEU A 61 27.95 1.42 -10.38
CA LEU A 61 28.81 2.13 -9.43
C LEU A 61 29.74 1.17 -8.67
N ILE A 62 29.27 -0.01 -8.28
CA ILE A 62 30.11 -1.08 -7.69
C ILE A 62 31.20 -1.49 -8.67
N LYS A 63 30.87 -1.67 -9.95
CA LYS A 63 31.88 -2.00 -10.98
C LYS A 63 32.89 -0.85 -11.15
N LYS A 64 32.43 0.41 -11.09
CA LYS A 64 33.28 1.60 -11.21
C LYS A 64 34.19 1.79 -9.99
N SER A 65 33.73 1.47 -8.78
CA SER A 65 34.52 1.58 -7.54
C SER A 65 35.68 0.58 -7.50
N ILE A 66 35.52 -0.58 -8.16
CA ILE A 66 36.59 -1.57 -8.34
C ILE A 66 37.64 -1.06 -9.37
N GLY A 67 37.31 -0.04 -10.17
CA GLY A 67 38.14 0.56 -11.22
C GLY A 67 38.67 1.98 -10.89
N GLU A 68 38.32 2.98 -11.71
CA GLU A 68 39.01 4.28 -11.84
C GLU A 68 38.49 5.45 -10.96
N ASP A 69 37.65 5.21 -9.95
CA ASP A 69 37.09 6.32 -9.14
C ASP A 69 36.69 5.87 -7.71
N GLY A 70 37.58 5.06 -7.12
CA GLY A 70 37.26 4.05 -6.11
C GLY A 70 36.39 4.51 -4.93
N TRP A 71 36.72 5.64 -4.31
CA TRP A 71 36.06 6.07 -3.07
C TRP A 71 34.77 6.84 -3.30
N THR A 72 34.69 7.71 -4.30
CA THR A 72 33.45 8.46 -4.58
C THR A 72 32.33 7.55 -5.05
N SER A 73 32.63 6.62 -5.96
CA SER A 73 31.64 5.64 -6.42
C SER A 73 31.23 4.69 -5.28
N TYR A 74 32.18 4.37 -4.38
CA TYR A 74 31.91 3.58 -3.17
C TYR A 74 30.95 4.26 -2.22
N ASP A 75 31.20 5.53 -1.88
CA ASP A 75 30.34 6.32 -1.00
C ASP A 75 28.93 6.48 -1.60
N GLU A 76 28.84 6.70 -2.93
CA GLU A 76 27.56 6.84 -3.63
C GLU A 76 26.72 5.56 -3.58
N TYR A 77 27.27 4.41 -3.99
CA TYR A 77 26.46 3.18 -4.05
C TYR A 77 26.10 2.68 -2.64
N THR A 78 26.99 2.82 -1.65
CA THR A 78 26.72 2.38 -0.28
C THR A 78 25.61 3.22 0.37
N ALA A 79 25.54 4.51 0.08
CA ALA A 79 24.47 5.38 0.53
C ALA A 79 23.11 5.03 -0.08
N MET A 80 23.06 4.44 -1.28
CA MET A 80 21.81 4.13 -2.00
C MET A 80 21.15 2.81 -1.60
N ILE A 81 21.93 1.81 -1.17
CA ILE A 81 21.41 0.44 -0.95
C ILE A 81 20.36 0.40 0.15
N GLU A 82 20.68 0.87 1.36
CA GLU A 82 19.78 0.78 2.52
C GLU A 82 18.46 1.55 2.31
N PRO A 83 18.46 2.81 1.83
CA PRO A 83 17.21 3.52 1.55
C PRO A 83 16.34 2.81 0.51
N LEU A 84 16.93 2.24 -0.55
CA LEU A 84 16.18 1.54 -1.59
C LEU A 84 15.58 0.23 -1.07
N GLU A 85 16.33 -0.55 -0.29
CA GLU A 85 15.81 -1.75 0.37
C GLU A 85 14.65 -1.43 1.32
N ALA A 86 14.78 -0.37 2.12
CA ALA A 86 13.73 0.06 3.04
C ALA A 86 12.43 0.43 2.31
N LEU A 87 12.53 1.15 1.19
CA LEU A 87 11.38 1.51 0.36
C LEU A 87 10.70 0.27 -0.24
N LEU A 88 11.48 -0.67 -0.80
CA LEU A 88 10.96 -1.92 -1.38
C LEU A 88 10.27 -2.80 -0.33
N LEU A 89 10.85 -2.92 0.87
CA LEU A 89 10.24 -3.65 1.99
C LEU A 89 8.95 -2.98 2.46
N SER A 90 8.96 -1.66 2.62
CA SER A 90 7.79 -0.87 3.02
C SER A 90 6.62 -1.10 2.04
N ILE A 91 6.90 -1.10 0.74
CA ILE A 91 5.89 -1.33 -0.30
C ILE A 91 5.39 -2.77 -0.33
N SER A 92 6.24 -3.75 0.00
CA SER A 92 5.82 -5.15 0.10
C SER A 92 4.79 -5.43 1.20
N GLU A 93 4.63 -4.53 2.18
CA GLU A 93 3.56 -4.65 3.19
C GLU A 93 2.20 -4.25 2.61
N VAL A 94 2.17 -3.40 1.58
CA VAL A 94 0.93 -2.91 0.97
C VAL A 94 0.23 -4.01 0.15
N THR A 95 1.01 -4.94 -0.41
CA THR A 95 0.48 -6.06 -1.18
C THR A 95 -0.20 -7.11 -0.31
N ASP A 96 -0.03 -7.06 1.02
CA ASP A 96 -0.69 -7.94 1.99
C ASP A 96 -1.96 -7.37 2.61
N THR A 97 -2.18 -6.06 2.51
CA THR A 97 -3.34 -5.42 3.10
C THR A 97 -4.60 -5.90 2.37
N SER A 98 -5.60 -6.37 3.14
CA SER A 98 -6.90 -6.76 2.60
C SER A 98 -7.50 -5.65 1.75
N CYS A 99 -7.85 -5.96 0.51
CA CYS A 99 -8.33 -4.99 -0.46
C CYS A 99 -9.86 -4.84 -0.38
N VAL A 100 -10.35 -3.61 -0.47
CA VAL A 100 -11.80 -3.30 -0.50
C VAL A 100 -12.49 -4.00 -1.68
N GLU A 101 -11.76 -4.18 -2.77
CA GLU A 101 -12.18 -4.84 -4.00
C GLU A 101 -12.39 -6.35 -3.82
N THR A 102 -11.80 -6.95 -2.79
CA THR A 102 -12.00 -8.36 -2.43
C THR A 102 -13.11 -8.56 -1.40
N LEU A 103 -13.68 -7.47 -0.85
CA LEU A 103 -14.79 -7.52 0.10
C LEU A 103 -16.14 -7.86 -0.56
N THR A 104 -16.13 -8.51 -1.72
CA THR A 104 -17.35 -9.08 -2.31
C THR A 104 -17.94 -10.09 -1.34
N ASP A 105 -19.25 -10.03 -1.15
CA ASP A 105 -20.00 -10.89 -0.22
C ASP A 105 -19.76 -10.64 1.27
N THR A 106 -18.98 -9.62 1.67
CA THR A 106 -18.89 -9.27 3.09
C THR A 106 -20.22 -8.74 3.62
N VAL A 107 -20.49 -9.07 4.88
CA VAL A 107 -21.71 -8.73 5.60
C VAL A 107 -21.45 -7.78 6.77
N ASP A 108 -20.19 -7.35 6.97
CA ASP A 108 -19.79 -6.41 8.02
C ASP A 108 -19.41 -5.06 7.43
N ILE A 109 -20.08 -4.00 7.87
CA ILE A 109 -19.79 -2.63 7.46
C ILE A 109 -18.45 -2.12 8.03
N SER A 110 -17.99 -2.70 9.15
CA SER A 110 -16.73 -2.32 9.79
C SER A 110 -15.53 -2.61 8.88
N GLU A 111 -15.57 -3.73 8.13
CA GLU A 111 -14.56 -4.09 7.14
C GLU A 111 -14.47 -3.08 5.99
N TRP A 112 -15.61 -2.51 5.57
CA TRP A 112 -15.62 -1.46 4.54
C TRP A 112 -15.11 -0.12 5.06
N ILE A 113 -15.40 0.22 6.32
CA ILE A 113 -14.90 1.44 6.97
C ILE A 113 -13.39 1.36 7.13
N GLU A 114 -12.87 0.25 7.68
CA GLU A 114 -11.44 0.05 7.81
C GLU A 114 -10.78 -0.08 6.43
N GLY A 115 -11.42 -0.75 5.47
CA GLY A 115 -10.94 -0.82 4.10
C GLY A 115 -10.81 0.55 3.43
N ALA A 116 -11.76 1.47 3.62
CA ALA A 116 -11.65 2.84 3.11
C ALA A 116 -10.49 3.63 3.74
N LYS A 117 -10.19 3.37 5.01
CA LYS A 117 -9.07 3.98 5.72
C LYS A 117 -7.73 3.40 5.25
N LEU A 118 -7.61 2.08 5.24
CA LEU A 118 -6.41 1.36 4.78
C LEU A 118 -6.08 1.70 3.33
N TRP A 119 -7.09 1.75 2.45
CA TRP A 119 -6.90 2.20 1.07
C TRP A 119 -6.19 3.56 0.98
N SER A 120 -6.61 4.55 1.75
CA SER A 120 -5.98 5.88 1.71
C SER A 120 -4.55 5.88 2.25
N ILE A 121 -4.26 5.03 3.26
CA ILE A 121 -2.91 4.86 3.81
C ILE A 121 -2.00 4.19 2.79
N ASP A 122 -2.46 3.09 2.20
CA ASP A 122 -1.74 2.32 1.19
C ASP A 122 -1.45 3.17 -0.05
N ARG A 123 -2.46 3.90 -0.54
CA ARG A 123 -2.32 4.86 -1.66
C ARG A 123 -1.22 5.87 -1.38
N GLN A 124 -1.26 6.53 -0.22
CA GLN A 124 -0.26 7.53 0.15
C GLN A 124 1.13 6.90 0.24
N LYS A 125 1.26 5.73 0.87
CA LYS A 125 2.53 5.02 1.04
C LYS A 125 3.20 4.69 -0.29
N ILE A 126 2.43 4.29 -1.31
CA ILE A 126 2.94 4.00 -2.66
C ILE A 126 3.39 5.28 -3.36
N GLN A 127 2.59 6.34 -3.29
CA GLN A 127 2.92 7.63 -3.90
C GLN A 127 4.16 8.27 -3.27
N ASP A 128 4.27 8.20 -1.94
CA ASP A 128 5.44 8.68 -1.19
C ASP A 128 6.68 7.89 -1.58
N SER A 129 6.57 6.56 -1.69
CA SER A 129 7.71 5.71 -2.06
C SER A 129 8.18 5.96 -3.49
N LEU A 130 7.27 6.13 -4.44
CA LEU A 130 7.61 6.53 -5.82
C LEU A 130 8.25 7.93 -5.85
N SER A 131 7.68 8.88 -5.11
CA SER A 131 8.25 10.23 -5.01
C SER A 131 9.66 10.21 -4.41
N SER A 132 9.90 9.38 -3.39
CA SER A 132 11.21 9.20 -2.77
C SER A 132 12.26 8.68 -3.77
N VAL A 133 11.98 7.60 -4.51
CA VAL A 133 12.93 7.05 -5.50
C VAL A 133 13.20 7.98 -6.70
N CYS A 134 12.34 8.98 -6.92
CA CYS A 134 12.49 9.98 -7.97
C CYS A 134 13.17 11.28 -7.51
N SER A 135 13.02 11.66 -6.24
CA SER A 135 13.37 13.01 -5.76
C SER A 135 14.44 13.07 -4.66
N GLU A 136 14.62 12.01 -3.88
CA GLU A 136 15.61 12.02 -2.81
C GLU A 136 17.03 12.19 -3.35
N LYS A 137 17.81 13.05 -2.70
CA LYS A 137 19.18 13.40 -3.13
C LYS A 137 20.06 12.18 -3.35
N VAL A 138 19.88 11.14 -2.53
CA VAL A 138 20.63 9.90 -2.62
C VAL A 138 20.41 9.16 -3.95
N PHE A 139 19.29 9.40 -4.65
CA PHE A 139 18.94 8.76 -5.93
C PHE A 139 19.04 9.68 -7.15
N GLN A 140 19.51 10.93 -6.98
CA GLN A 140 19.58 11.93 -8.07
C GLN A 140 20.71 11.68 -9.06
N SER A 141 21.66 10.77 -8.77
CA SER A 141 22.77 10.43 -9.67
C SER A 141 22.30 9.80 -10.99
N LEU A 142 21.13 9.14 -10.98
CA LEU A 142 20.50 8.69 -12.22
C LEU A 142 19.71 9.84 -12.84
N ALA A 143 19.98 10.16 -14.10
CA ALA A 143 19.16 11.09 -14.88
C ALA A 143 17.67 10.76 -14.68
N GLN A 144 16.87 11.79 -14.35
CA GLN A 144 15.43 11.63 -14.15
C GLN A 144 14.80 11.21 -15.47
N SER A 145 14.56 9.92 -15.65
CA SER A 145 13.78 9.37 -16.76
C SER A 145 12.30 9.70 -16.61
N ASP A 146 11.83 9.80 -15.37
CA ASP A 146 10.45 10.12 -15.01
C ASP A 146 10.42 11.49 -14.34
N THR A 147 9.59 12.38 -14.88
CA THR A 147 9.37 13.70 -14.31
C THR A 147 8.43 13.61 -13.10
N SER A 148 8.42 14.63 -12.25
CA SER A 148 7.38 14.76 -11.21
C SER A 148 5.96 14.72 -11.81
N GLU A 149 5.79 15.11 -13.07
CA GLU A 149 4.51 15.03 -13.78
C GLU A 149 4.12 13.58 -14.08
N ASP A 150 5.05 12.73 -14.51
CA ASP A 150 4.78 11.32 -14.77
C ASP A 150 4.33 10.56 -13.51
N VAL A 151 4.90 10.89 -12.35
CA VAL A 151 4.48 10.36 -11.04
C VAL A 151 3.03 10.78 -10.73
N ALA A 152 2.71 12.06 -10.92
CA ALA A 152 1.36 12.58 -10.70
C ALA A 152 0.35 11.97 -11.68
N HIS A 153 0.73 11.76 -12.94
CA HIS A 153 -0.13 11.14 -13.95
C HIS A 153 -0.37 9.66 -13.69
N ALA A 154 0.63 8.91 -13.20
CA ALA A 154 0.44 7.51 -12.79
C ALA A 154 -0.55 7.40 -11.62
N ALA A 155 -0.36 8.22 -10.58
CA ALA A 155 -1.26 8.27 -9.43
C ALA A 155 -2.70 8.65 -9.85
N LYS A 156 -2.85 9.68 -10.69
CA LYS A 156 -4.15 10.13 -11.19
C LYS A 156 -4.84 9.06 -12.04
N HIS A 157 -4.09 8.34 -12.86
CA HIS A 157 -4.62 7.22 -13.64
C HIS A 157 -5.20 6.15 -12.71
N ASP A 158 -4.42 5.73 -11.71
CA ASP A 158 -4.84 4.72 -10.74
C ASP A 158 -6.12 5.13 -9.99
N ASP A 159 -6.22 6.40 -9.58
CA ASP A 159 -7.42 6.95 -8.93
C ASP A 159 -8.66 6.95 -9.83
N ASN A 160 -8.49 7.33 -11.10
CA ASN A 160 -9.57 7.34 -12.09
C ASN A 160 -10.08 5.92 -12.35
N VAL A 161 -9.17 4.95 -12.55
CA VAL A 161 -9.51 3.54 -12.78
C VAL A 161 -10.23 2.98 -11.56
N PHE A 162 -9.74 3.27 -10.35
CA PHE A 162 -10.36 2.79 -9.13
C PHE A 162 -11.76 3.39 -8.89
N MET A 163 -11.92 4.69 -9.11
CA MET A 163 -13.23 5.35 -9.05
C MET A 163 -14.22 4.76 -10.07
N ASP A 164 -13.80 4.56 -11.33
CA ASP A 164 -14.62 3.93 -12.35
C ASP A 164 -15.06 2.52 -11.94
N ASN A 165 -14.14 1.76 -11.35
CA ASN A 165 -14.39 0.44 -10.80
C ASN A 165 -15.48 0.43 -9.73
N LEU A 166 -15.36 1.32 -8.76
CA LEU A 166 -16.33 1.44 -7.67
C LEU A 166 -17.72 1.85 -8.16
N VAL A 167 -17.78 2.77 -9.12
CA VAL A 167 -19.06 3.19 -9.73
C VAL A 167 -19.70 2.00 -10.45
N ARG A 168 -18.98 1.31 -11.33
CA ARG A 168 -19.52 0.15 -12.07
C ARG A 168 -19.91 -1.00 -11.16
N ALA A 169 -19.14 -1.25 -10.10
CA ALA A 169 -19.48 -2.28 -9.14
C ALA A 169 -20.83 -1.99 -8.46
N LEU A 170 -21.08 -0.73 -8.10
CA LEU A 170 -22.40 -0.29 -7.62
C LEU A 170 -23.48 -0.51 -8.69
N GLU A 171 -23.25 -0.07 -9.93
CA GLU A 171 -24.22 -0.21 -11.04
C GLU A 171 -24.66 -1.67 -11.24
N ARG A 172 -23.70 -2.59 -11.33
CA ARG A 172 -23.96 -4.02 -11.51
C ARG A 172 -24.81 -4.59 -10.37
N ARG A 173 -24.53 -4.19 -9.13
CA ARG A 173 -25.29 -4.63 -7.95
C ARG A 173 -26.71 -4.10 -7.95
N LEU A 174 -26.90 -2.83 -8.30
CA LEU A 174 -28.24 -2.21 -8.34
C LEU A 174 -29.13 -2.89 -9.39
N VAL A 175 -28.58 -3.25 -10.55
CA VAL A 175 -29.30 -3.99 -11.59
C VAL A 175 -29.62 -5.41 -11.13
N ALA A 176 -28.62 -6.15 -10.63
CA ALA A 176 -28.78 -7.57 -10.31
C ALA A 176 -29.65 -7.85 -9.06
N LYS A 177 -29.72 -6.89 -8.11
CA LYS A 177 -30.26 -7.12 -6.77
C LYS A 177 -31.35 -6.13 -6.36
N ARG A 178 -32.04 -5.51 -7.33
CA ARG A 178 -33.14 -4.55 -7.11
C ARG A 178 -34.16 -4.99 -6.06
N ALA A 179 -34.57 -6.27 -6.07
CA ALA A 179 -35.58 -6.82 -5.15
C ALA A 179 -35.15 -6.86 -3.67
N LYS A 180 -33.86 -6.61 -3.35
CA LYS A 180 -33.34 -6.59 -1.98
C LYS A 180 -33.53 -5.23 -1.28
N PHE A 181 -33.99 -4.22 -2.00
CA PHE A 181 -34.15 -2.86 -1.49
C PHE A 181 -35.63 -2.47 -1.47
N SER A 182 -35.99 -1.57 -0.56
CA SER A 182 -37.29 -0.87 -0.61
C SER A 182 -37.36 0.00 -1.89
N ALA A 183 -38.57 0.32 -2.35
CA ALA A 183 -38.75 1.16 -3.54
C ALA A 183 -38.05 2.52 -3.40
N ASP A 184 -38.19 3.16 -2.24
CA ASP A 184 -37.56 4.45 -1.93
C ASP A 184 -36.04 4.33 -1.75
N GLY A 185 -35.57 3.28 -1.07
CA GLY A 185 -34.13 3.02 -0.91
C GLY A 185 -33.45 2.76 -2.26
N HIS A 186 -34.07 1.96 -3.13
CA HIS A 186 -33.57 1.73 -4.48
C HIS A 186 -33.55 3.02 -5.31
N LYS A 187 -34.62 3.83 -5.25
CA LYS A 187 -34.68 5.13 -5.93
C LYS A 187 -33.55 6.05 -5.49
N GLN A 188 -33.23 6.10 -4.19
CA GLN A 188 -32.10 6.88 -3.69
C GLN A 188 -30.75 6.32 -4.14
N LEU A 189 -30.56 5.00 -4.17
CA LEU A 189 -29.32 4.40 -4.68
C LEU A 189 -29.09 4.71 -6.17
N VAL A 190 -30.16 4.76 -6.98
CA VAL A 190 -30.08 5.20 -8.38
C VAL A 190 -29.71 6.69 -8.47
N MET A 191 -30.20 7.54 -7.56
CA MET A 191 -29.77 8.94 -7.49
C MET A 191 -28.29 9.06 -7.06
N ILE A 192 -27.86 8.28 -6.08
CA ILE A 192 -26.45 8.19 -5.67
C ILE A 192 -25.58 7.78 -6.86
N GLN A 193 -25.96 6.76 -7.63
CA GLN A 193 -25.25 6.34 -8.84
C GLN A 193 -25.06 7.51 -9.82
N LYS A 194 -26.12 8.28 -10.09
CA LYS A 194 -26.06 9.44 -10.98
C LYS A 194 -25.10 10.52 -10.48
N GLU A 195 -25.13 10.83 -9.18
CA GLU A 195 -24.22 11.81 -8.58
C GLU A 195 -22.76 11.29 -8.57
N LEU A 196 -22.54 9.99 -8.36
CA LEU A 196 -21.22 9.37 -8.46
C LEU A 196 -20.66 9.44 -9.90
N GLN A 197 -21.50 9.32 -10.93
CA GLN A 197 -21.08 9.53 -12.32
C GLN A 197 -20.65 10.99 -12.57
N ALA A 198 -21.34 11.95 -11.95
CA ALA A 198 -20.95 13.37 -12.01
C ALA A 198 -19.61 13.59 -11.30
N ILE A 199 -19.41 13.03 -10.10
CA ILE A 199 -18.13 13.09 -9.37
C ILE A 199 -17.01 12.46 -10.20
N ARG A 200 -17.23 11.27 -10.78
CA ARG A 200 -16.26 10.59 -11.65
C ARG A 200 -15.78 11.51 -12.78
N SER A 201 -16.72 12.21 -13.43
CA SER A 201 -16.41 13.15 -14.52
C SER A 201 -15.58 14.35 -14.03
N LYS A 202 -15.86 14.86 -12.82
CA LYS A 202 -15.09 15.96 -12.21
C LYS A 202 -13.69 15.51 -11.75
N LEU A 203 -13.55 14.27 -11.31
CA LEU A 203 -12.30 13.69 -10.84
C LEU A 203 -11.23 13.64 -11.95
N GLN A 204 -11.64 13.38 -13.20
CA GLN A 204 -10.75 13.38 -14.38
C GLN A 204 -9.97 14.70 -14.55
N GLY A 205 -10.59 15.85 -14.22
CA GLY A 205 -9.96 17.16 -14.28
C GLY A 205 -9.35 17.63 -12.96
N CYS A 206 -9.52 16.87 -11.87
CA CYS A 206 -9.12 17.31 -10.54
C CYS A 206 -7.60 17.25 -10.37
N GLN A 207 -7.06 18.23 -9.64
CA GLN A 207 -5.66 18.29 -9.21
C GLN A 207 -5.52 18.27 -7.68
N SER A 208 -6.64 18.36 -6.94
CA SER A 208 -6.61 18.30 -5.48
C SER A 208 -6.67 16.86 -5.01
N ASP A 209 -5.53 16.38 -4.49
CA ASP A 209 -5.41 15.06 -3.88
C ASP A 209 -6.47 14.82 -2.79
N LYS A 210 -6.71 15.83 -1.94
CA LYS A 210 -7.68 15.72 -0.84
C LYS A 210 -9.12 15.55 -1.34
N LEU A 211 -9.48 16.17 -2.46
CA LEU A 211 -10.81 16.01 -3.08
C LEU A 211 -10.96 14.62 -3.71
N ILE A 212 -9.91 14.10 -4.33
CA ILE A 212 -9.88 12.73 -4.88
C ILE A 212 -10.09 11.72 -3.75
N VAL A 213 -9.32 11.84 -2.67
CA VAL A 213 -9.38 10.93 -1.51
C VAL A 213 -10.76 10.91 -0.88
N ILE A 214 -11.37 12.08 -0.60
CA ILE A 214 -12.70 12.11 0.05
C ILE A 214 -13.79 11.53 -0.85
N ALA A 215 -13.71 11.76 -2.16
CA ALA A 215 -14.66 11.23 -3.14
C ALA A 215 -14.58 9.70 -3.22
N ILE A 216 -13.38 9.15 -3.34
CA ILE A 216 -13.18 7.70 -3.42
C ILE A 216 -13.60 7.03 -2.11
N LYS A 217 -13.17 7.55 -0.95
CA LYS A 217 -13.60 6.99 0.36
C LYS A 217 -15.11 6.98 0.52
N SER A 218 -15.78 8.06 0.14
CA SER A 218 -17.24 8.12 0.18
C SER A 218 -17.89 7.07 -0.74
N THR A 219 -17.30 6.84 -1.91
CA THR A 219 -17.75 5.84 -2.87
C THR A 219 -17.55 4.40 -2.37
N ILE A 220 -16.44 4.13 -1.67
CA ILE A 220 -16.19 2.85 -0.98
C ILE A 220 -17.30 2.58 0.03
N LEU A 221 -17.65 3.56 0.88
CA LEU A 221 -18.68 3.38 1.90
C LEU A 221 -20.07 3.13 1.30
N VAL A 222 -20.41 3.81 0.20
CA VAL A 222 -21.67 3.56 -0.53
C VAL A 222 -21.71 2.13 -1.08
N ASN A 223 -20.59 1.66 -1.65
CA ASN A 223 -20.46 0.28 -2.12
C ASN A 223 -20.64 -0.71 -0.96
N GLY A 224 -20.01 -0.45 0.18
CA GLY A 224 -20.14 -1.28 1.37
C GLY A 224 -21.54 -1.33 1.96
N LEU A 225 -22.20 -0.16 2.08
CA LEU A 225 -23.59 -0.07 2.48
C LEU A 225 -24.49 -0.93 1.58
N THR A 226 -24.27 -0.86 0.27
CA THR A 226 -25.02 -1.62 -0.73
C THR A 226 -24.74 -3.12 -0.59
N GLU A 227 -23.47 -3.52 -0.47
CA GLU A 227 -23.05 -4.92 -0.37
C GLU A 227 -23.60 -5.59 0.89
N VAL A 228 -23.42 -4.95 2.05
CA VAL A 228 -23.91 -5.45 3.34
C VAL A 228 -25.43 -5.60 3.31
N THR A 229 -26.15 -4.64 2.73
CA THR A 229 -27.61 -4.72 2.60
C THR A 229 -28.05 -5.92 1.74
N ILE A 230 -27.34 -6.20 0.65
CA ILE A 230 -27.66 -7.31 -0.25
C ILE A 230 -27.36 -8.67 0.39
N ASN A 231 -26.19 -8.81 0.99
CA ASN A 231 -25.61 -10.10 1.34
C ASN A 231 -25.85 -10.51 2.79
N THR A 232 -26.19 -9.58 3.69
CA THR A 232 -26.41 -9.94 5.09
C THR A 232 -27.59 -10.92 5.24
N PRO A 233 -27.40 -12.05 5.97
CA PRO A 233 -28.49 -12.94 6.32
C PRO A 233 -29.35 -12.37 7.46
N VAL A 234 -28.87 -11.33 8.15
CA VAL A 234 -29.53 -10.77 9.35
C VAL A 234 -30.55 -9.71 8.93
N THR A 235 -31.84 -10.02 9.10
CA THR A 235 -32.95 -9.12 8.73
C THR A 235 -32.83 -7.73 9.34
N ARG A 236 -32.48 -7.61 10.63
CA ARG A 236 -32.30 -6.30 11.29
C ARG A 236 -31.18 -5.47 10.66
N ILE A 237 -30.08 -6.09 10.25
CA ILE A 237 -28.96 -5.41 9.58
C ILE A 237 -29.41 -4.92 8.20
N ARG A 238 -30.12 -5.78 7.46
CA ARG A 238 -30.71 -5.42 6.16
C ARG A 238 -31.72 -4.28 6.28
N GLU A 239 -32.60 -4.33 7.26
CA GLU A 239 -33.61 -3.28 7.51
C GLU A 239 -32.95 -1.96 7.90
N ARG A 240 -31.91 -1.99 8.74
CA ARG A 240 -31.15 -0.80 9.13
C ARG A 240 -30.44 -0.17 7.93
N PHE A 241 -29.58 -0.91 7.25
CA PHE A 241 -28.75 -0.37 6.18
C PHE A 241 -29.53 -0.14 4.87
N GLY A 242 -30.60 -0.91 4.66
CA GLY A 242 -31.59 -0.69 3.61
C GLY A 242 -32.64 0.39 3.95
N SER A 243 -32.59 0.98 5.15
CA SER A 243 -33.54 2.02 5.54
C SER A 243 -33.31 3.31 4.77
N PHE A 244 -34.40 4.04 4.55
CA PHE A 244 -34.36 5.38 3.96
C PHE A 244 -33.44 6.33 4.75
N VAL A 245 -33.40 6.23 6.08
CA VAL A 245 -32.61 7.13 6.92
C VAL A 245 -31.11 7.01 6.60
N VAL A 246 -30.58 5.79 6.54
CA VAL A 246 -29.15 5.57 6.27
C VAL A 246 -28.80 5.89 4.82
N ILE A 247 -29.61 5.43 3.87
CA ILE A 247 -29.38 5.70 2.44
C ILE A 247 -29.51 7.21 2.13
N SER A 248 -30.42 7.93 2.79
CA SER A 248 -30.56 9.37 2.62
C SER A 248 -29.32 10.13 3.08
N LYS A 249 -28.67 9.67 4.15
CA LYS A 249 -27.42 10.28 4.64
C LYS A 249 -26.25 10.04 3.70
N ALA A 250 -26.15 8.83 3.14
CA ALA A 250 -25.20 8.55 2.07
C ALA A 250 -25.48 9.43 0.84
N TYR A 251 -26.75 9.60 0.46
CA TYR A 251 -27.14 10.47 -0.65
C TYR A 251 -26.81 11.95 -0.39
N GLU A 252 -27.08 12.47 0.81
CA GLU A 252 -26.73 13.84 1.20
C GLU A 252 -25.24 14.11 1.04
N LEU A 253 -24.38 13.18 1.49
CA LEU A 253 -22.93 13.28 1.32
C LEU A 253 -22.54 13.30 -0.16
N ILE A 254 -22.97 12.31 -0.94
CA ILE A 254 -22.59 12.20 -2.35
C ILE A 254 -23.11 13.38 -3.17
N LYS A 255 -24.36 13.80 -2.94
CA LYS A 255 -24.93 14.98 -3.58
C LYS A 255 -24.14 16.24 -3.24
N TYR A 256 -23.72 16.39 -1.98
CA TYR A 256 -22.94 17.56 -1.57
C TYR A 256 -21.55 17.56 -2.22
N ILE A 257 -20.85 16.42 -2.23
CA ILE A 257 -19.55 16.28 -2.93
C ILE A 257 -19.73 16.59 -4.43
N SER A 258 -20.76 16.04 -5.05
CA SER A 258 -21.08 16.30 -6.45
C SER A 258 -21.34 17.78 -6.71
N ALA A 259 -22.17 18.45 -5.91
CA ALA A 259 -22.51 19.86 -6.12
C ALA A 259 -21.33 20.81 -5.89
N ASN A 260 -20.52 20.55 -4.86
CA ASN A 260 -19.51 21.48 -4.34
C ASN A 260 -18.08 20.97 -4.51
N PHE A 261 -17.78 20.27 -5.62
CA PHE A 261 -16.50 19.59 -5.87
C PHE A 261 -15.32 20.57 -6.06
N ASP A 262 -14.95 21.26 -4.99
CA ASP A 262 -13.90 22.26 -4.93
C ASP A 262 -13.26 22.30 -3.54
N GLN A 263 -12.08 22.93 -3.45
CA GLN A 263 -11.27 22.94 -2.24
C GLN A 263 -11.91 23.73 -1.09
N SER A 264 -12.74 24.74 -1.39
CA SER A 264 -13.33 25.61 -0.37
C SER A 264 -14.38 24.90 0.49
N HIS A 265 -14.96 23.83 -0.03
CA HIS A 265 -15.97 23.02 0.67
C HIS A 265 -15.40 21.72 1.28
N LEU A 266 -14.08 21.49 1.20
CA LEU A 266 -13.45 20.25 1.66
C LEU A 266 -13.74 19.93 3.13
N SER A 267 -13.67 20.91 4.03
CA SER A 267 -13.91 20.69 5.45
C SER A 267 -15.34 20.20 5.71
N GLU A 268 -16.32 20.77 5.01
CA GLU A 268 -17.72 20.34 5.13
C GLU A 268 -17.93 18.94 4.53
N MET A 269 -17.24 18.60 3.43
CA MET A 269 -17.24 17.22 2.91
C MET A 269 -16.67 16.22 3.91
N GLN A 270 -15.56 16.57 4.56
CA GLN A 270 -14.92 15.73 5.58
C GLN A 270 -15.82 15.55 6.80
N GLU A 271 -16.49 16.61 7.24
CA GLU A 271 -17.47 16.56 8.33
C GLU A 271 -18.65 15.63 7.96
N LYS A 272 -19.24 15.80 6.78
CA LYS A 272 -20.35 14.93 6.33
C LYS A 272 -19.91 13.48 6.17
N TYR A 273 -18.69 13.23 5.70
CA TYR A 273 -18.11 11.90 5.64
C TYR A 273 -17.95 11.28 7.04
N ALA A 274 -17.39 12.05 7.99
CA ALA A 274 -17.24 11.60 9.37
C ALA A 274 -18.60 11.29 10.02
N ASN A 275 -19.61 12.13 9.77
CA ASN A 275 -20.99 11.90 10.22
C ASN A 275 -21.59 10.62 9.62
N LEU A 276 -21.32 10.33 8.34
CA LEU A 276 -21.74 9.07 7.73
C LEU A 276 -21.02 7.88 8.37
N VAL A 277 -19.70 7.96 8.59
CA VAL A 277 -18.94 6.91 9.28
C VAL A 277 -19.49 6.68 10.67
N LEU A 278 -19.75 7.73 11.45
CA LEU A 278 -20.37 7.62 12.77
C LEU A 278 -21.73 6.94 12.70
N LEU A 279 -22.61 7.34 11.78
CA LEU A 279 -23.93 6.72 11.61
C LEU A 279 -23.85 5.23 11.24
N LEU A 280 -22.88 4.86 10.40
CA LEU A 280 -22.61 3.47 10.03
C LEU A 280 -22.01 2.68 11.21
N SER A 281 -21.23 3.36 12.06
CA SER A 281 -20.58 2.80 13.25
C SER A 281 -21.43 2.82 14.52
N GLU A 282 -22.54 3.59 14.59
CA GLU A 282 -23.39 3.72 15.78
C GLU A 282 -23.98 2.34 16.15
N GLY A 283 -23.35 1.65 17.09
CA GLY A 283 -23.52 0.22 17.34
C GLY A 283 -22.22 -0.51 17.67
N LEU A 284 -21.07 0.13 17.46
CA LEU A 284 -19.72 -0.32 17.80
C LEU A 284 -18.96 0.86 18.42
N GLY A 285 -18.68 0.81 19.73
CA GLY A 285 -18.02 1.92 20.44
C GLY A 285 -16.50 1.84 20.45
N GLN A 286 -15.81 2.99 20.36
CA GLN A 286 -14.59 3.38 21.10
C GLN A 286 -14.05 4.78 20.68
N ASP A 287 -13.52 5.54 21.65
CA ASP A 287 -12.89 6.87 21.53
C ASP A 287 -11.33 6.84 21.43
N PRO A 288 -10.63 7.90 20.95
CA PRO A 288 -9.16 7.97 20.81
C PRO A 288 -8.43 8.89 21.83
N PRO A 289 -7.07 8.86 21.94
CA PRO A 289 -6.31 9.88 22.69
C PRO A 289 -5.18 10.60 21.92
N GLU A 290 -4.87 11.84 22.35
CA GLU A 290 -3.76 12.74 21.93
C GLU A 290 -2.49 12.66 22.82
N ASP A 291 -1.36 13.16 22.29
CA ASP A 291 0.03 13.01 22.78
C ASP A 291 0.69 14.34 23.28
N THR A 292 1.70 14.26 24.16
CA THR A 292 2.71 15.33 24.42
C THR A 292 3.96 14.85 25.21
N GLY A 293 5.15 15.02 24.61
CA GLY A 293 6.46 15.47 25.17
C GLY A 293 7.20 14.71 26.30
N MET A 294 8.42 14.21 26.03
CA MET A 294 9.30 13.45 26.96
C MET A 294 10.78 13.93 26.97
N PRO A 295 11.60 13.68 28.04
CA PRO A 295 12.92 14.28 28.31
C PRO A 295 14.12 13.31 28.24
N GLU A 296 15.31 13.85 28.48
CA GLU A 296 16.60 13.45 27.93
C GLU A 296 17.15 12.03 28.14
N SER A 297 17.00 11.36 29.29
CA SER A 297 17.48 9.96 29.42
C SER A 297 16.58 8.93 28.73
N PHE A 298 15.38 9.33 28.31
CA PHE A 298 14.51 8.56 27.40
C PHE A 298 14.97 8.68 25.94
N LEU A 299 15.82 9.66 25.60
CA LEU A 299 16.31 9.83 24.23
C LEU A 299 17.22 8.67 23.79
N GLU A 300 17.99 8.08 24.69
CA GLU A 300 18.81 6.90 24.35
C GLU A 300 17.94 5.67 24.07
N LEU A 301 16.88 5.44 24.86
CA LEU A 301 15.89 4.39 24.63
C LEU A 301 15.13 4.56 23.30
N ARG A 302 15.02 5.77 22.74
CA ARG A 302 14.40 6.01 21.42
C ARG A 302 15.33 5.73 20.25
N LYS A 303 16.66 5.77 20.45
CA LYS A 303 17.65 5.56 19.39
C LYS A 303 17.89 4.08 19.10
N LEU A 304 17.84 3.25 20.14
CA LEU A 304 18.16 1.81 20.06
C LEU A 304 17.15 0.97 19.25
N PRO A 305 15.82 1.21 19.29
CA PRO A 305 14.85 0.41 18.55
C PRO A 305 15.09 0.41 17.04
N GLY A 306 15.60 1.51 16.47
CA GLY A 306 15.92 1.60 15.05
C GLY A 306 17.09 0.71 14.61
N GLN A 307 17.86 0.16 15.55
CA GLN A 307 19.05 -0.66 15.28
C GLN A 307 18.80 -2.16 15.58
N ILE A 308 17.61 -2.52 16.04
CA ILE A 308 17.27 -3.87 16.49
C ILE A 308 16.49 -4.60 15.40
N ARG A 309 17.02 -5.73 14.96
CA ARG A 309 16.40 -6.57 13.93
C ARG A 309 15.39 -7.56 14.54
N PRO A 310 14.47 -8.12 13.74
CA PRO A 310 13.69 -9.29 14.16
C PRO A 310 14.59 -10.43 14.65
N PRO A 311 14.17 -11.23 15.66
CA PRO A 311 12.84 -11.29 16.26
C PRO A 311 12.69 -10.53 17.59
N TYR A 312 13.48 -9.47 17.83
CA TYR A 312 13.43 -8.72 19.10
C TYR A 312 12.80 -7.33 18.96
N TYR A 313 12.40 -6.93 17.76
CA TYR A 313 11.97 -5.57 17.43
C TYR A 313 10.64 -5.18 18.10
N LEU A 314 9.56 -5.95 17.93
CA LEU A 314 8.27 -5.61 18.54
C LEU A 314 8.33 -5.72 20.06
N GLN A 315 9.06 -6.71 20.60
CA GLN A 315 9.32 -6.80 22.04
C GLN A 315 10.01 -5.52 22.56
N THR A 316 10.98 -4.99 21.81
CA THR A 316 11.66 -3.72 22.12
C THR A 316 10.67 -2.57 22.25
N LEU A 317 9.75 -2.43 21.29
CA LEU A 317 8.77 -1.35 21.29
C LEU A 317 7.88 -1.40 22.54
N ILE A 318 7.42 -2.59 22.95
CA ILE A 318 6.59 -2.74 24.16
C ILE A 318 7.37 -2.41 25.43
N LEU A 319 8.63 -2.86 25.55
CA LEU A 319 9.45 -2.54 26.73
C LEU A 319 9.71 -1.03 26.85
N VAL A 320 10.04 -0.37 25.72
CA VAL A 320 10.21 1.10 25.66
C VAL A 320 8.91 1.82 26.03
N GLN A 321 7.76 1.33 25.59
CA GLN A 321 6.45 1.89 25.94
C GLN A 321 6.15 1.77 27.44
N TYR A 322 6.47 0.66 28.10
CA TYR A 322 6.28 0.54 29.55
C TYR A 322 7.26 1.42 30.34
N CYS A 323 8.52 1.54 29.90
CA CYS A 323 9.44 2.53 30.44
C CYS A 323 8.88 3.95 30.31
N ASN A 324 8.26 4.29 29.18
CA ASN A 324 7.57 5.56 28.96
C ASN A 324 6.43 5.76 29.98
N THR A 325 5.60 4.74 30.21
CA THR A 325 4.49 4.79 31.19
C THR A 325 5.00 5.02 32.62
N LEU A 326 6.04 4.29 33.03
CA LEU A 326 6.68 4.44 34.35
C LEU A 326 7.21 5.86 34.55
N VAL A 327 7.88 6.40 33.54
CA VAL A 327 8.43 7.75 33.53
C VAL A 327 7.32 8.81 33.58
N LYS A 328 6.22 8.64 32.84
CA LYS A 328 5.05 9.53 32.89
C LYS A 328 4.43 9.55 34.29
N HIS A 329 4.21 8.38 34.89
CA HIS A 329 3.61 8.26 36.20
C HIS A 329 4.47 8.89 37.31
N TYR A 330 5.77 8.60 37.34
CA TYR A 330 6.71 9.21 38.31
C TYR A 330 6.65 10.75 38.28
N ARG A 331 6.43 11.37 37.11
CA ARG A 331 6.32 12.83 36.98
C ARG A 331 4.99 13.40 37.47
N ALA A 332 3.90 12.67 37.23
CA ALA A 332 2.56 13.13 37.55
C ALA A 332 2.26 13.05 39.06
N THR A 333 2.87 12.10 39.77
CA THR A 333 2.57 11.84 41.18
C THR A 333 3.23 12.86 42.12
N LYS A 334 2.43 13.43 43.04
CA LYS A 334 2.88 14.33 44.13
C LYS A 334 2.36 13.81 45.49
N PRO A 335 3.22 13.71 46.53
CA PRO A 335 4.68 13.89 46.49
C PRO A 335 5.38 12.84 45.63
N LYS A 336 6.58 13.16 45.13
CA LYS A 336 7.29 12.29 44.19
C LYS A 336 7.62 10.94 44.85
N PRO A 337 7.27 9.80 44.23
CA PRO A 337 7.69 8.48 44.73
C PRO A 337 9.19 8.26 44.52
N SER A 338 9.76 7.20 45.08
CA SER A 338 11.17 6.84 44.84
C SER A 338 11.47 6.70 43.36
N ARG A 339 12.57 7.29 42.85
CA ARG A 339 12.98 7.25 41.43
C ARG A 339 13.57 5.91 40.99
N LYS A 340 14.11 5.14 41.94
CA LYS A 340 14.86 3.89 41.70
C LYS A 340 14.13 2.87 40.80
N PRO A 341 12.82 2.59 40.95
CA PRO A 341 12.10 1.68 40.07
C PRO A 341 12.09 2.10 38.59
N VAL A 342 12.08 3.40 38.29
CA VAL A 342 12.18 3.91 36.92
C VAL A 342 13.58 3.70 36.37
N ASP A 343 14.60 4.07 37.13
CA ASP A 343 16.00 3.98 36.71
C ASP A 343 16.40 2.50 36.47
N ASP A 344 15.98 1.58 37.35
CA ASP A 344 16.24 0.13 37.23
C ASP A 344 15.55 -0.47 35.99
N ALA A 345 14.30 -0.10 35.72
CA ALA A 345 13.54 -0.57 34.55
C ALA A 345 14.14 -0.04 33.23
N VAL A 346 14.56 1.22 33.20
CA VAL A 346 15.22 1.83 32.05
C VAL A 346 16.58 1.18 31.79
N ALA A 347 17.41 0.97 32.82
CA ALA A 347 18.73 0.36 32.69
C ALA A 347 18.67 -1.10 32.21
N ALA A 348 17.74 -1.90 32.74
CA ALA A 348 17.53 -3.28 32.30
C ALA A 348 17.07 -3.34 30.83
N THR A 349 16.21 -2.41 30.42
CA THR A 349 15.74 -2.31 29.02
C THR A 349 16.87 -1.89 28.09
N VAL A 350 17.68 -0.89 28.43
CA VAL A 350 18.85 -0.49 27.64
C VAL A 350 19.82 -1.67 27.44
N THR A 351 20.07 -2.44 28.50
CA THR A 351 20.95 -3.63 28.44
C THR A 351 20.41 -4.68 27.47
N ALA A 352 19.11 -4.99 27.53
CA ALA A 352 18.47 -5.94 26.62
C ALA A 352 18.56 -5.48 25.15
N LEU A 353 18.24 -4.21 24.92
CA LEU A 353 18.29 -3.59 23.59
C LEU A 353 19.71 -3.60 23.02
N GLN A 354 20.73 -3.23 23.80
CA GLN A 354 22.13 -3.29 23.38
C GLN A 354 22.59 -4.72 23.05
N GLY A 355 22.10 -5.73 23.78
CA GLY A 355 22.35 -7.14 23.47
C GLY A 355 21.80 -7.54 22.10
N ALA A 356 20.58 -7.13 21.78
CA ALA A 356 19.97 -7.38 20.47
C ALA A 356 20.67 -6.63 19.32
N VAL A 357 21.09 -5.39 19.55
CA VAL A 357 21.89 -4.62 18.56
C VAL A 357 23.21 -5.33 18.24
N LYS A 358 23.94 -5.81 19.26
CA LYS A 358 25.20 -6.54 19.07
C LYS A 358 25.01 -7.87 18.33
N LEU A 359 23.93 -8.60 18.60
CA LEU A 359 23.61 -9.82 17.87
C LEU A 359 23.35 -9.53 16.38
N GLY A 360 22.62 -8.44 16.11
CA GLY A 360 22.36 -7.97 14.74
C GLY A 360 23.64 -7.63 13.97
N SER A 361 24.67 -7.09 14.63
CA SER A 361 25.94 -6.73 14.00
C SER A 361 26.93 -7.89 13.83
N GLN A 362 26.86 -8.93 14.67
CA GLN A 362 27.78 -10.09 14.63
C GLN A 362 27.39 -11.17 13.62
N THR A 363 26.15 -11.18 13.15
CA THR A 363 25.58 -12.26 12.32
C THR A 363 25.68 -11.98 10.81
N LEU A 364 26.50 -11.00 10.42
CA LEU A 364 26.78 -10.62 9.04
C LEU A 364 27.90 -11.50 8.44
N ASN A 365 27.64 -12.79 8.21
CA ASN A 365 28.57 -13.67 7.48
C ASN A 365 27.85 -14.33 6.30
N GLY A 366 27.92 -13.69 5.12
CA GLY A 366 27.49 -14.27 3.83
C GLY A 366 26.36 -13.52 3.11
N SER A 367 26.24 -13.76 1.80
CA SER A 367 25.30 -13.11 0.85
C SER A 367 23.84 -13.54 0.96
N THR A 368 23.50 -14.34 1.98
CA THR A 368 22.13 -14.75 2.27
C THR A 368 21.84 -14.50 3.74
N PHE A 369 20.95 -13.56 4.03
CA PHE A 369 20.52 -13.24 5.39
C PHE A 369 19.74 -14.42 5.99
N ASP A 370 20.36 -15.18 6.89
CA ASP A 370 19.66 -16.17 7.71
C ASP A 370 19.24 -15.56 9.05
N PHE A 371 18.06 -14.97 9.10
CA PHE A 371 17.46 -14.48 10.35
C PHE A 371 17.22 -15.60 11.40
N GLY A 372 17.33 -16.89 11.03
CA GLY A 372 17.32 -18.00 12.00
C GLY A 372 18.51 -17.96 12.95
N SER A 373 19.66 -17.49 12.49
CA SER A 373 20.88 -17.30 13.30
C SER A 373 20.83 -16.06 14.21
N MET A 374 19.80 -15.20 14.06
CA MET A 374 19.57 -14.03 14.91
C MET A 374 18.73 -14.32 16.16
N GLN A 375 18.50 -15.60 16.51
CA GLN A 375 17.95 -16.00 17.80
C GLN A 375 19.08 -16.37 18.77
N SER A 376 19.17 -15.66 19.89
CA SER A 376 20.14 -15.97 20.95
C SER A 376 19.44 -16.17 22.29
N ASN A 377 19.82 -17.23 23.01
CA ASN A 377 19.33 -17.50 24.36
C ASN A 377 19.73 -16.37 25.33
N ASP A 378 20.89 -15.76 25.14
CA ASP A 378 21.41 -14.69 26.01
C ASP A 378 20.62 -13.40 25.84
N VAL A 379 20.33 -13.03 24.58
CA VAL A 379 19.47 -11.88 24.27
C VAL A 379 18.04 -12.14 24.76
N THR A 380 17.51 -13.34 24.53
CA THR A 380 16.18 -13.73 25.02
C THR A 380 16.05 -13.63 26.54
N THR A 381 17.08 -14.07 27.28
CA THR A 381 17.15 -13.96 28.74
C THR A 381 17.23 -12.50 29.20
N SER A 382 17.93 -11.66 28.46
CA SER A 382 18.04 -10.23 28.74
C SER A 382 16.70 -9.51 28.57
N TYR A 383 15.94 -9.84 27.52
CA TYR A 383 14.57 -9.32 27.33
C TYR A 383 13.61 -9.80 28.43
N GLN A 384 13.75 -11.05 28.87
CA GLN A 384 12.95 -11.57 29.98
C GLN A 384 13.28 -10.83 31.29
N THR A 385 14.56 -10.58 31.55
CA THR A 385 15.00 -9.79 32.70
C THR A 385 14.42 -8.37 32.66
N ALA A 386 14.51 -7.69 31.52
CA ALA A 386 13.92 -6.36 31.35
C ALA A 386 12.40 -6.37 31.59
N THR A 387 11.70 -7.38 31.07
CA THR A 387 10.25 -7.56 31.28
C THR A 387 9.90 -7.71 32.76
N ASN A 388 10.63 -8.57 33.49
CA ASN A 388 10.40 -8.81 34.92
C ASN A 388 10.70 -7.56 35.76
N THR A 389 11.75 -6.81 35.41
CA THR A 389 12.10 -5.55 36.09
C THR A 389 11.03 -4.50 35.86
N ILE A 390 10.55 -4.32 34.61
CA ILE A 390 9.43 -3.41 34.30
C ILE A 390 8.18 -3.79 35.08
N GLN A 391 7.82 -5.07 35.10
CA GLN A 391 6.64 -5.55 35.82
C GLN A 391 6.72 -5.21 37.32
N SER A 392 7.88 -5.48 37.93
CA SER A 392 8.14 -5.17 39.34
C SER A 392 8.07 -3.66 39.60
N SER A 393 8.62 -2.84 38.71
CA SER A 393 8.56 -1.38 38.80
C SER A 393 7.14 -0.84 38.65
N CYS A 394 6.35 -1.38 37.70
CA CYS A 394 4.93 -1.04 37.54
C CYS A 394 4.14 -1.38 38.79
N SER A 395 4.33 -2.57 39.37
CA SER A 395 3.68 -2.96 40.63
C SER A 395 4.04 -2.02 41.78
N SER A 396 5.31 -1.59 41.89
CA SER A 396 5.75 -0.64 42.94
C SER A 396 5.04 0.72 42.85
N TYR A 397 4.61 1.12 41.66
CA TYR A 397 3.85 2.34 41.40
C TYR A 397 2.34 2.11 41.25
N LYS A 398 1.85 0.88 41.46
CA LYS A 398 0.45 0.49 41.24
C LYS A 398 -0.03 0.81 39.81
N ILE A 399 0.89 0.72 38.84
CA ILE A 399 0.58 0.80 37.41
C ILE A 399 0.26 -0.60 36.93
N GLU A 400 -0.81 -0.73 36.16
CA GLU A 400 -1.17 -1.99 35.53
C GLU A 400 -0.11 -2.39 34.49
N PHE A 401 0.41 -3.61 34.63
CA PHE A 401 1.32 -4.22 33.69
C PHE A 401 0.64 -5.40 33.02
N ASP A 402 0.50 -5.35 31.70
CA ASP A 402 -0.13 -6.40 30.93
C ASP A 402 0.95 -7.28 30.28
N ALA A 403 1.23 -8.40 30.94
CA ALA A 403 2.17 -9.40 30.47
C ALA A 403 1.75 -10.01 29.11
N SER A 404 0.46 -9.96 28.76
CA SER A 404 -0.03 -10.48 27.48
C SER A 404 0.47 -9.64 26.30
N ARG A 405 0.69 -8.34 26.46
CA ARG A 405 1.22 -7.46 25.40
C ARG A 405 2.66 -7.80 25.03
N VAL A 406 3.51 -8.07 26.03
CA VAL A 406 4.90 -8.50 25.79
C VAL A 406 4.93 -9.87 25.13
N ARG A 407 4.07 -10.80 25.58
CA ARG A 407 3.94 -12.14 24.98
C ARG A 407 3.46 -12.06 23.53
N THR A 408 2.44 -11.25 23.25
CA THR A 408 1.89 -11.02 21.91
C THR A 408 2.93 -10.39 20.99
N ALA A 409 3.72 -9.44 21.47
CA ALA A 409 4.79 -8.83 20.68
C ALA A 409 5.90 -9.85 20.32
N LYS A 410 6.28 -10.72 21.26
CA LYS A 410 7.19 -11.84 21.01
C LYS A 410 6.63 -12.82 19.98
N GLU A 411 5.37 -13.18 20.12
CA GLU A 411 4.67 -14.04 19.17
C GLU A 411 4.58 -13.39 17.78
N ASN A 412 4.34 -12.08 17.71
CA ASN A 412 4.28 -11.35 16.45
C ASN A 412 5.65 -11.19 15.79
N ASP A 413 6.72 -10.95 16.54
CA ASP A 413 8.10 -10.96 16.00
C ASP A 413 8.42 -12.34 15.41
N THR A 414 8.03 -13.40 16.12
CA THR A 414 8.19 -14.79 15.67
C THR A 414 7.36 -15.04 14.41
N LYS A 415 6.10 -14.57 14.36
CA LYS A 415 5.22 -14.65 13.19
C LYS A 415 5.75 -13.86 12.01
N ARG A 416 6.35 -12.69 12.21
CA ARG A 416 6.95 -11.86 11.13
C ARG A 416 8.17 -12.53 10.53
N LEU A 417 9.06 -13.04 11.38
CA LEU A 417 10.20 -13.85 10.94
C LEU A 417 9.72 -15.08 10.16
N GLN A 418 8.67 -15.73 10.66
CA GLN A 418 8.06 -16.88 9.99
C GLN A 418 7.40 -16.47 8.66
N ALA A 419 6.71 -15.33 8.60
CA ALA A 419 6.09 -14.81 7.38
C ALA A 419 7.13 -14.47 6.31
N TRP A 420 8.28 -13.88 6.69
CA TRP A 420 9.40 -13.69 5.77
C TRP A 420 9.94 -15.03 5.26
N LYS A 421 10.16 -16.01 6.16
CA LYS A 421 10.56 -17.37 5.77
C LYS A 421 9.54 -18.01 4.85
N ASP A 422 8.26 -17.79 5.11
CA ASP A 422 7.16 -18.35 4.34
C ASP A 422 7.03 -17.65 2.99
N ARG A 423 7.34 -16.36 2.85
CA ARG A 423 7.40 -15.65 1.55
C ARG A 423 8.55 -16.13 0.69
N MET A 424 9.73 -16.29 1.28
CA MET A 424 10.86 -16.90 0.58
C MET A 424 10.50 -18.30 0.09
N LYS A 425 9.79 -19.08 0.91
CA LYS A 425 9.28 -20.41 0.51
C LYS A 425 8.09 -20.37 -0.45
N ALA A 426 7.26 -19.32 -0.43
CA ALA A 426 6.08 -19.18 -1.29
C ALA A 426 6.47 -18.71 -2.70
N ARG A 427 7.55 -17.91 -2.83
CA ARG A 427 8.23 -17.64 -4.11
C ARG A 427 8.58 -18.94 -4.84
N ASP A 428 9.05 -19.94 -4.09
CA ASP A 428 9.40 -21.26 -4.66
C ASP A 428 8.17 -22.12 -5.04
N ARG A 429 6.96 -21.75 -4.57
CA ARG A 429 5.71 -22.50 -4.81
C ARG A 429 4.80 -21.90 -5.87
N ASN A 430 4.91 -20.60 -6.15
CA ASN A 430 4.12 -19.96 -7.19
C ASN A 430 4.69 -20.34 -8.57
N GLU A 431 4.11 -21.37 -9.19
CA GLU A 431 4.37 -21.65 -10.60
C GLU A 431 4.04 -20.40 -11.43
N ARG A 432 4.97 -19.97 -12.29
CA ARG A 432 4.69 -18.91 -13.27
C ARG A 432 3.47 -19.36 -14.08
N GLY A 433 2.35 -18.67 -13.89
CA GLY A 433 1.13 -18.95 -14.65
C GLY A 433 1.41 -18.97 -16.14
N ALA A 434 0.60 -19.71 -16.92
CA ALA A 434 0.82 -19.85 -18.35
C ALA A 434 1.01 -18.48 -19.02
N GLN A 435 2.18 -18.27 -19.63
CA GLN A 435 2.47 -17.04 -20.35
C GLN A 435 1.64 -16.99 -21.63
N VAL A 436 1.09 -15.82 -21.93
CA VAL A 436 0.36 -15.51 -23.15
C VAL A 436 1.04 -14.34 -23.84
N SER A 437 1.06 -14.39 -25.17
CA SER A 437 1.53 -13.28 -26.00
C SER A 437 0.33 -12.47 -26.47
N ILE A 438 0.34 -11.18 -26.13
CA ILE A 438 -0.63 -10.19 -26.57
C ILE A 438 -0.01 -9.41 -27.69
N VAL A 439 -0.76 -9.24 -28.78
CA VAL A 439 -0.43 -8.27 -29.82
C VAL A 439 -1.38 -7.09 -29.66
N VAL A 440 -0.83 -5.90 -29.45
CA VAL A 440 -1.54 -4.64 -29.32
C VAL A 440 -1.40 -3.84 -30.62
N LYS A 441 -2.54 -3.58 -31.26
CA LYS A 441 -2.62 -2.76 -32.49
C LYS A 441 -3.12 -1.36 -32.16
N PHE A 442 -2.49 -0.33 -32.72
CA PHE A 442 -2.84 1.08 -32.46
C PHE A 442 -3.77 1.63 -33.54
N LYS A 443 -4.92 2.19 -33.14
CA LYS A 443 -5.84 2.87 -34.07
C LYS A 443 -6.34 4.20 -33.54
N ASP A 444 -6.64 5.12 -34.45
CA ASP A 444 -7.35 6.36 -34.14
C ASP A 444 -8.87 6.12 -34.04
N ALA A 445 -9.61 7.13 -33.59
CA ALA A 445 -11.07 7.10 -33.48
C ALA A 445 -11.79 6.81 -34.82
N SER A 446 -11.12 7.02 -35.97
CA SER A 446 -11.65 6.70 -37.31
C SER A 446 -11.40 5.24 -37.72
N GLY A 447 -10.70 4.47 -36.87
CA GLY A 447 -10.31 3.09 -37.13
C GLY A 447 -9.12 2.94 -38.08
N LYS A 448 -8.43 4.03 -38.42
CA LYS A 448 -7.17 3.99 -39.17
C LYS A 448 -6.02 3.69 -38.22
N ILE A 449 -5.03 2.95 -38.71
CA ILE A 449 -3.81 2.67 -37.96
C ILE A 449 -3.10 4.01 -37.72
N LEU A 450 -2.78 4.30 -36.46
CA LEU A 450 -2.09 5.53 -36.06
C LEU A 450 -0.67 5.53 -36.62
N SER A 451 -0.47 6.03 -37.84
CA SER A 451 0.84 6.34 -38.45
C SER A 451 1.81 5.14 -38.65
N PRO A 452 2.70 5.14 -39.66
CA PRO A 452 3.72 4.09 -39.84
C PRO A 452 4.74 3.96 -38.68
N ASN A 453 4.74 4.88 -37.71
CA ASN A 453 5.67 4.85 -36.56
C ASN A 453 5.19 3.98 -35.39
N PHE A 454 3.92 3.56 -35.35
CA PHE A 454 3.40 2.65 -34.32
C PHE A 454 3.33 1.23 -34.87
N SER A 455 4.42 0.48 -34.71
CA SER A 455 4.43 -0.95 -34.99
C SER A 455 3.57 -1.72 -33.98
N ASP A 456 2.96 -2.82 -34.42
CA ASP A 456 2.23 -3.75 -33.55
C ASP A 456 3.12 -4.13 -32.34
N LEU A 457 2.63 -3.89 -31.13
CA LEU A 457 3.40 -4.17 -29.92
C LEU A 457 3.07 -5.56 -29.42
N THR A 458 4.08 -6.44 -29.39
CA THR A 458 3.93 -7.78 -28.82
C THR A 458 4.47 -7.81 -27.38
N ILE A 459 3.59 -8.11 -26.42
CA ILE A 459 3.92 -8.18 -24.98
C ILE A 459 3.64 -9.61 -24.50
N SER A 460 4.60 -10.23 -23.80
CA SER A 460 4.38 -11.51 -23.11
C SER A 460 4.05 -11.25 -21.65
N VAL A 461 2.91 -11.76 -21.17
CA VAL A 461 2.40 -11.57 -19.79
C VAL A 461 1.81 -12.86 -19.23
N SER A 462 1.52 -12.90 -17.92
CA SER A 462 0.71 -13.98 -17.36
C SER A 462 -0.72 -13.88 -17.89
N SER A 463 -1.39 -15.02 -18.12
CA SER A 463 -2.82 -15.06 -18.50
C SER A 463 -3.75 -14.34 -17.51
N THR A 464 -3.28 -14.05 -16.28
CA THR A 464 -4.01 -13.36 -15.22
C THR A 464 -3.66 -11.87 -15.08
N THR A 465 -2.70 -11.35 -15.86
CA THR A 465 -2.28 -9.96 -15.80
C THR A 465 -3.44 -9.02 -16.19
N SER A 466 -3.63 -7.95 -15.42
CA SER A 466 -4.70 -6.97 -15.68
C SER A 466 -4.40 -6.11 -16.90
N LEU A 467 -5.45 -5.62 -17.56
CA LEU A 467 -5.32 -4.70 -18.70
C LEU A 467 -4.66 -3.38 -18.32
N ASP A 468 -4.82 -2.95 -17.07
CA ASP A 468 -4.19 -1.76 -16.51
C ASP A 468 -2.65 -1.87 -16.51
N VAL A 469 -2.12 -3.00 -16.05
CA VAL A 469 -0.68 -3.27 -16.10
C VAL A 469 -0.16 -3.37 -17.55
N ILE A 470 -0.98 -3.88 -18.47
CA ILE A 470 -0.65 -3.91 -19.90
C ILE A 470 -0.65 -2.49 -20.50
N LEU A 471 -1.56 -1.62 -20.06
CA LEU A 471 -1.59 -0.22 -20.47
C LEU A 471 -0.33 0.50 -19.99
N TRP A 472 0.10 0.28 -18.75
CA TRP A 472 1.36 0.82 -18.26
C TRP A 472 2.55 0.42 -19.15
N GLU A 473 2.62 -0.86 -19.54
CA GLU A 473 3.68 -1.38 -20.42
C GLU A 473 3.69 -0.74 -21.81
N ILE A 474 2.53 -0.38 -22.33
CA ILE A 474 2.41 0.35 -23.58
C ILE A 474 2.92 1.78 -23.39
N VAL A 475 2.45 2.46 -22.34
CA VAL A 475 2.76 3.86 -22.05
C VAL A 475 4.24 4.05 -21.73
N SER A 476 4.88 3.12 -21.02
CA SER A 476 6.31 3.19 -20.68
C SER A 476 7.23 3.15 -21.90
N ARG A 477 6.74 2.63 -23.04
CA ARG A 477 7.46 2.59 -24.32
C ARG A 477 7.16 3.78 -25.23
N MET A 478 6.31 4.71 -24.79
CA MET A 478 5.93 5.88 -25.58
C MET A 478 6.73 7.12 -25.20
N GLU A 479 6.87 8.01 -26.19
CA GLU A 479 7.41 9.36 -26.00
C GLU A 479 6.58 10.15 -24.96
N PRO A 480 7.21 10.96 -24.09
CA PRO A 480 6.55 11.66 -23.00
C PRO A 480 5.26 12.40 -23.40
N GLY A 481 5.29 13.13 -24.52
CA GLY A 481 4.13 13.91 -25.01
C GLY A 481 2.92 13.06 -25.45
N MET A 482 3.07 11.74 -25.61
CA MET A 482 1.98 10.83 -25.96
C MET A 482 1.44 10.05 -24.75
N ARG A 483 2.22 9.94 -23.67
CA ARG A 483 1.90 9.09 -22.51
C ARG A 483 0.55 9.46 -21.90
N ASP A 484 0.31 10.74 -21.68
CA ASP A 484 -0.90 11.21 -21.00
C ASP A 484 -2.14 11.08 -21.87
N ARG A 485 -2.00 11.32 -23.18
CA ARG A 485 -3.08 11.09 -24.13
C ARG A 485 -3.48 9.62 -24.15
N VAL A 486 -2.51 8.71 -24.15
CA VAL A 486 -2.79 7.27 -24.13
C VAL A 486 -3.37 6.83 -22.79
N ARG A 487 -2.88 7.33 -21.65
CA ARG A 487 -3.49 7.03 -20.33
C ARG A 487 -4.95 7.50 -20.24
N SER A 488 -5.23 8.71 -20.72
CA SER A 488 -6.52 9.38 -20.51
C SER A 488 -7.59 9.09 -21.56
N SER A 489 -7.19 8.72 -22.78
CA SER A 489 -8.07 8.68 -23.95
C SER A 489 -7.93 7.36 -24.71
N SER A 490 -7.62 6.26 -24.03
CA SER A 490 -7.53 4.95 -24.68
C SER A 490 -8.39 3.87 -24.03
N HIS A 491 -8.86 2.95 -24.87
CA HIS A 491 -9.52 1.73 -24.44
C HIS A 491 -9.04 0.54 -25.26
N PHE A 492 -9.16 -0.65 -24.66
CA PHE A 492 -8.87 -1.90 -25.35
C PHE A 492 -10.12 -2.42 -26.06
N GLU A 493 -9.94 -3.04 -27.22
CA GLU A 493 -10.94 -3.80 -27.96
C GLU A 493 -10.36 -5.18 -28.31
N THR A 494 -11.19 -6.21 -28.33
CA THR A 494 -10.83 -7.49 -28.98
C THR A 494 -10.99 -7.37 -30.49
N VAL A 495 -10.13 -8.05 -31.26
CA VAL A 495 -10.20 -8.01 -32.73
C VAL A 495 -11.38 -8.81 -33.29
N SER A 496 -11.77 -9.91 -32.63
CA SER A 496 -12.93 -10.73 -33.03
C SER A 496 -13.38 -11.65 -31.88
N PRO A 497 -14.65 -11.58 -31.41
CA PRO A 497 -15.64 -10.55 -31.74
C PRO A 497 -15.13 -9.16 -31.32
N ARG A 498 -15.63 -8.07 -31.92
CA ARG A 498 -15.21 -6.72 -31.55
C ARG A 498 -15.91 -6.28 -30.26
N GLU A 499 -15.22 -6.42 -29.13
CA GLU A 499 -15.73 -6.10 -27.80
C GLU A 499 -14.80 -5.09 -27.13
N VAL A 500 -15.34 -3.96 -26.66
CA VAL A 500 -14.59 -2.97 -25.87
C VAL A 500 -14.32 -3.57 -24.49
N LEU A 501 -13.05 -3.85 -24.21
CA LEU A 501 -12.57 -4.28 -22.92
C LEU A 501 -12.31 -3.06 -22.04
N GLN A 502 -12.70 -3.17 -20.78
CA GLN A 502 -12.59 -2.08 -19.82
C GLN A 502 -11.38 -2.33 -18.94
N LEU A 503 -10.52 -1.32 -18.80
CA LEU A 503 -9.32 -1.37 -17.93
C LEU A 503 -9.70 -1.75 -16.50
N SER A 504 -10.86 -1.28 -16.06
CA SER A 504 -11.41 -1.48 -14.74
C SER A 504 -11.90 -2.91 -14.51
N ASP A 505 -12.31 -3.67 -15.54
CA ASP A 505 -12.94 -4.98 -15.33
C ASP A 505 -11.95 -6.12 -14.95
N PRO A 506 -11.96 -6.63 -13.71
CA PRO A 506 -11.07 -7.73 -13.30
C PRO A 506 -11.41 -9.07 -13.96
N SER A 507 -12.56 -9.17 -14.64
CA SER A 507 -12.95 -10.37 -15.42
C SER A 507 -12.51 -10.32 -16.88
N SER A 508 -11.98 -9.19 -17.35
CA SER A 508 -11.37 -9.03 -18.67
C SER A 508 -10.03 -9.77 -18.74
N LYS A 509 -10.09 -11.10 -18.76
CA LYS A 509 -8.94 -11.98 -18.93
C LYS A 509 -8.40 -11.85 -20.34
N VAL A 510 -7.09 -11.66 -20.43
CA VAL A 510 -6.37 -11.47 -21.68
C VAL A 510 -6.47 -12.72 -22.58
N GLY A 511 -6.36 -13.93 -22.02
CA GLY A 511 -6.36 -15.17 -22.81
C GLY A 511 -5.38 -15.14 -23.99
N LYS A 512 -5.55 -16.01 -25.00
CA LYS A 512 -4.86 -15.92 -26.29
C LYS A 512 -5.59 -14.94 -27.23
N ARG A 513 -5.72 -13.66 -26.85
CA ARG A 513 -6.46 -12.65 -27.64
C ARG A 513 -5.52 -11.67 -28.31
N ILE A 514 -5.91 -11.20 -29.50
CA ILE A 514 -5.32 -10.01 -30.13
C ILE A 514 -6.12 -8.81 -29.61
N LEU A 515 -5.41 -7.84 -29.02
CA LEU A 515 -6.00 -6.62 -28.50
C LEU A 515 -5.75 -5.46 -29.45
N GLN A 516 -6.69 -4.55 -29.52
CA GLN A 516 -6.60 -3.30 -30.24
C GLN A 516 -6.71 -2.18 -29.23
N LEU A 517 -5.73 -1.29 -29.19
CA LEU A 517 -5.79 -0.05 -28.41
C LEU A 517 -6.28 1.06 -29.33
N THR A 518 -7.46 1.59 -29.03
CA THR A 518 -8.04 2.72 -29.77
C THR A 518 -7.77 4.00 -28.98
N LEU A 519 -7.26 5.05 -29.65
CA LEU A 519 -7.16 6.39 -29.08
C LEU A 519 -8.39 7.21 -29.48
N ASP A 520 -9.14 7.65 -28.49
CA ASP A 520 -10.22 8.61 -28.66
C ASP A 520 -9.67 9.98 -29.07
N ALA A 521 -10.48 10.70 -29.87
CA ALA A 521 -10.07 11.93 -30.56
C ALA A 521 -9.80 13.09 -29.60
#